data_AF-A0A7I7SXN7-F1
#
_entry.id   AF-A0A7I7SXN7-F1
#
_cell.length_a   1.000
_cell.length_b   1.000
_cell.length_c   1.000
_cell.angle_alpha   90.00
_cell.angle_beta   90.00
_cell.angle_gamma   90.00
#
_symmetry.space_group_name_H-M   'P 1'
#
loop_
_entity.id
_entity.type
_entity.pdbx_description
1 polymer ?
#
loop_
_entity_poly.entity_id
_entity_poly.type
_entity_poly.pdbx_seq_one_letter_code
_entity_poly.pdbx_strand_id
1 'polypeptide(L)'
;MAIDGVQLDVPDTADNEDAFGRGVSQGLDAPYPKVKVLGLGECGTHAVIDAHLGGVLVDERELARPLLASVEPGMLVLADRGFYSREFWQEATATGRIAVAGAVSTEIARSHRPG
;
A
#
# COMPACT_ATOMS: atom_id res chain seq x y z
N MET A 1 9.67 8.78 3.51
CA MET A 1 9.19 7.57 2.81
C MET A 1 7.69 7.43 3.00
N ALA A 2 7.00 6.84 2.03
CA ALA A 2 5.59 6.48 2.15
C ALA A 2 5.37 5.06 1.62
N ILE A 3 4.51 4.30 2.30
CA ILE A 3 3.93 3.07 1.78
C ILE A 3 2.51 3.39 1.30
N ASP A 4 2.23 3.07 0.04
CA ASP A 4 0.90 3.25 -0.54
C ASP A 4 0.56 2.11 -1.50
N GLY A 5 -0.73 1.85 -1.67
CA GLY A 5 -1.27 0.78 -2.50
C GLY A 5 -2.03 1.32 -3.71
N VAL A 6 -1.83 0.70 -4.87
CA VAL A 6 -2.65 0.93 -6.06
C VAL A 6 -3.18 -0.39 -6.61
N GLN A 7 -4.39 -0.36 -7.16
CA GLN A 7 -4.96 -1.50 -7.88
C GLN A 7 -5.06 -1.16 -9.37
N LEU A 8 -4.61 -2.08 -10.22
CA LEU A 8 -4.58 -1.92 -11.66
C LEU A 8 -5.39 -3.04 -12.32
N ASP A 9 -6.23 -2.69 -13.29
CA ASP A 9 -6.91 -3.67 -14.13
C ASP A 9 -5.90 -4.36 -15.03
N VAL A 10 -6.03 -5.68 -15.18
CA VAL A 10 -5.24 -6.50 -16.10
C VAL A 10 -6.14 -7.16 -17.14
N PRO A 11 -5.60 -7.59 -18.31
CA PRO A 11 -6.40 -8.24 -19.33
C PRO A 11 -7.21 -9.44 -18.81
N ASP A 12 -8.46 -9.57 -19.27
CA ASP A 12 -9.33 -10.69 -18.91
C ASP A 12 -8.87 -11.98 -19.58
N THR A 13 -8.04 -12.73 -18.85
CA THR A 13 -7.49 -14.02 -19.26
C THR A 13 -7.59 -14.98 -18.08
N ALA A 14 -7.72 -16.27 -18.35
CA ALA A 14 -7.78 -17.28 -17.29
C ALA A 14 -6.55 -17.24 -16.38
N ASP A 15 -5.36 -17.00 -16.94
CA ASP A 15 -4.11 -16.91 -16.17
C ASP A 15 -4.10 -15.71 -15.21
N ASN A 16 -4.59 -14.54 -15.65
CA ASN A 16 -4.68 -13.36 -14.78
C ASN A 16 -5.79 -13.50 -13.73
N GLU A 17 -6.88 -14.17 -14.07
CA GLU A 17 -7.93 -14.51 -13.10
C GLU A 17 -7.38 -15.39 -11.98
N ASP A 18 -6.67 -16.46 -12.34
CA ASP A 18 -6.08 -17.40 -11.39
C ASP A 18 -5.00 -16.74 -10.53
N ALA A 19 -4.16 -15.89 -11.14
CA ALA A 19 -3.07 -15.22 -10.43
C ALA A 19 -3.52 -14.08 -9.52
N PHE A 20 -4.52 -13.29 -9.93
CA PHE A 20 -4.83 -12.02 -9.27
C PHE A 20 -6.25 -11.89 -8.75
N GLY A 21 -7.21 -12.61 -9.34
CA GLY A 21 -8.62 -12.57 -9.00
C GLY A 21 -9.32 -11.23 -9.28
N ARG A 22 -10.62 -11.19 -8.96
CA ARG A 22 -11.48 -10.01 -9.11
C ARG A 22 -11.84 -9.41 -7.76
N GLY A 23 -11.83 -8.08 -7.73
CA GLY A 23 -12.39 -7.34 -6.61
C GLY A 23 -13.91 -7.41 -6.66
N VAL A 24 -14.58 -7.26 -5.51
CA VAL A 24 -16.04 -7.15 -5.44
C VAL A 24 -16.40 -5.74 -5.01
N SER A 25 -17.35 -5.14 -5.72
CA SER A 25 -17.92 -3.84 -5.36
C SER A 25 -19.44 -3.88 -5.49
N GLN A 26 -20.14 -3.47 -4.42
CA GLN A 26 -21.61 -3.50 -4.36
C GLN A 26 -22.21 -4.88 -4.69
N GLY A 27 -21.51 -5.96 -4.32
CA GLY A 27 -21.96 -7.34 -4.56
C GLY A 27 -21.79 -7.84 -6.00
N LEU A 28 -21.10 -7.09 -6.85
CA LEU A 28 -20.76 -7.48 -8.22
C LEU A 28 -19.24 -7.63 -8.36
N ASP A 29 -18.84 -8.64 -9.13
CA ASP A 29 -17.44 -8.81 -9.51
C ASP A 29 -16.99 -7.67 -10.41
N ALA A 30 -15.73 -7.26 -10.24
CA ALA A 30 -15.10 -6.31 -11.12
C ALA A 30 -15.07 -6.84 -12.57
N PRO A 31 -15.23 -5.95 -13.56
CA PRO A 31 -15.26 -6.36 -14.97
C PRO A 31 -13.93 -6.95 -15.46
N TYR A 32 -12.83 -6.73 -14.73
CA TYR A 32 -11.51 -7.26 -15.04
C TYR A 32 -10.83 -7.80 -13.77
N PRO A 33 -9.93 -8.79 -13.88
CA PRO A 33 -9.02 -9.14 -12.80
C PRO A 33 -8.16 -7.93 -12.42
N LYS A 34 -7.71 -7.87 -11.17
CA LYS A 34 -6.98 -6.71 -10.63
C LYS A 34 -5.69 -7.14 -9.95
N VAL A 35 -4.56 -6.55 -10.35
CA VAL A 35 -3.32 -6.65 -9.60
C VAL A 35 -3.27 -5.53 -8.55
N LYS A 36 -2.89 -5.89 -7.34
CA LYS A 36 -2.62 -4.96 -6.26
C LYS A 36 -1.11 -4.75 -6.16
N VAL A 37 -0.68 -3.50 -6.12
CA VAL A 37 0.73 -3.10 -6.03
C VAL A 37 0.92 -2.23 -4.80
N LEU A 38 1.83 -2.63 -3.93
CA LEU A 38 2.21 -1.89 -2.72
C LEU A 38 3.61 -1.36 -2.93
N GLY A 39 3.76 -0.04 -2.89
CA GLY A 39 5.04 0.63 -3.14
C GLY A 39 5.58 1.30 -1.89
N LEU A 40 6.91 1.28 -1.73
CA LEU A 40 7.68 2.15 -0.84
C LEU A 40 8.29 3.27 -1.69
N GLY A 41 7.82 4.50 -1.50
CA GLY A 41 8.26 5.67 -2.25
C GLY A 41 8.93 6.75 -1.40
N GLU A 42 9.89 7.45 -1.98
CA GLU A 42 10.45 8.67 -1.40
C GLU A 42 9.58 9.88 -1.79
N CYS A 43 8.90 10.49 -0.81
CA CYS A 43 7.90 11.53 -1.06
C CYS A 43 8.46 12.82 -1.69
N GLY A 44 9.74 13.15 -1.49
CA GLY A 44 10.34 14.36 -2.03
C GLY A 44 10.74 14.24 -3.50
N THR A 45 11.36 13.13 -3.87
CA THR A 45 11.88 12.87 -5.22
C THR A 45 10.89 12.11 -6.10
N HIS A 46 9.84 11.54 -5.50
CA HIS A 46 8.92 10.57 -6.11
C HIS A 46 9.60 9.27 -6.57
N ALA A 47 10.80 8.97 -6.05
CA ALA A 47 11.48 7.71 -6.36
C ALA A 47 10.72 6.52 -5.77
N VAL A 48 10.48 5.49 -6.59
CA VAL A 48 10.02 4.18 -6.11
C VAL A 48 11.24 3.40 -5.65
N ILE A 49 11.29 3.07 -4.36
CA ILE A 49 12.41 2.36 -3.75
C ILE A 49 12.18 0.85 -3.79
N ASP A 50 10.95 0.41 -3.54
CA ASP A 50 10.58 -1.00 -3.57
C ASP A 50 9.08 -1.14 -3.88
N ALA A 51 8.67 -2.29 -4.44
CA ALA A 51 7.28 -2.59 -4.74
C ALA A 51 7.00 -4.09 -4.74
N HIS A 52 5.85 -4.47 -4.19
CA HIS A 52 5.36 -5.85 -4.16
C HIS A 52 3.98 -5.96 -4.81
N LEU A 53 3.79 -7.02 -5.60
CA LEU A 53 2.56 -7.28 -6.35
C LEU A 53 1.84 -8.49 -5.77
N GLY A 54 0.51 -8.46 -5.76
CA GLY A 54 -0.32 -9.57 -5.35
C GLY A 54 -1.73 -9.48 -5.91
N GLY A 55 -2.51 -10.53 -5.68
CA GLY A 55 -3.93 -10.54 -6.06
C GLY A 55 -4.75 -9.52 -5.27
N VAL A 56 -5.88 -9.10 -5.83
CA VAL A 56 -6.74 -8.07 -5.24
C VAL A 56 -7.33 -8.47 -3.89
N LEU A 57 -7.51 -9.78 -3.67
CA LEU A 57 -8.04 -10.34 -2.43
C LEU A 57 -6.98 -10.55 -1.33
N VAL A 58 -5.68 -10.41 -1.66
CA VAL A 58 -4.59 -10.50 -0.67
C VAL A 58 -4.66 -9.28 0.26
N ASP A 59 -4.51 -9.49 1.57
CA ASP A 59 -4.51 -8.39 2.54
C ASP A 59 -3.33 -7.44 2.27
N GLU A 60 -3.58 -6.13 2.26
CA GLU A 60 -2.56 -5.11 1.97
C GLU A 60 -1.39 -5.16 2.95
N ARG A 61 -1.60 -5.59 4.18
CA ARG A 61 -0.56 -5.73 5.20
C ARG A 61 0.33 -6.93 4.91
N GLU A 62 -0.27 -8.04 4.48
CA GLU A 62 0.49 -9.21 4.04
C GLU A 62 1.43 -8.81 2.90
N LEU A 63 0.90 -8.04 1.94
CA LEU A 63 1.66 -7.59 0.79
C LEU A 63 2.69 -6.49 1.12
N ALA A 64 2.49 -5.73 2.20
CA ALA A 64 3.42 -4.69 2.66
C ALA A 64 4.56 -5.22 3.55
N ARG A 65 4.43 -6.39 4.17
CA ARG A 65 5.47 -6.98 5.05
C ARG A 65 6.85 -7.06 4.40
N PRO A 66 6.99 -7.52 3.14
CA PRO A 66 8.30 -7.58 2.50
C PRO A 66 8.98 -6.21 2.33
N LEU A 67 8.21 -5.12 2.16
CA LEU A 67 8.74 -3.76 2.00
C LEU A 67 9.52 -3.28 3.25
N LEU A 68 9.25 -3.86 4.42
CA LEU A 68 9.98 -3.54 5.65
C LEU A 68 11.48 -3.91 5.55
N ALA A 69 11.85 -4.83 4.66
CA ALA A 69 13.25 -5.16 4.40
C ALA A 69 14.01 -3.99 3.75
N SER A 70 13.31 -3.17 2.99
CA SER A 70 13.84 -1.99 2.27
C SER A 70 13.82 -0.71 3.11
N VAL A 71 13.33 -0.79 4.35
CA VAL A 71 13.36 0.32 5.31
C VAL A 71 14.63 0.23 6.15
N GLU A 72 15.40 1.32 6.18
CA GLU A 72 16.65 1.42 6.93
C GLU A 72 16.50 2.25 8.22
N PRO A 73 17.37 2.04 9.22
CA PRO A 73 17.42 2.87 10.43
C PRO A 73 17.41 4.37 10.18
N GLY A 74 16.51 5.06 10.88
CA GLY A 74 16.36 6.52 10.81
C GLY A 74 15.40 7.00 9.74
N MET A 75 14.81 6.11 8.94
CA MET A 75 13.78 6.48 7.98
C MET A 75 12.44 6.79 8.68
N LEU A 76 11.81 7.89 8.23
CA LEU A 76 10.41 8.21 8.52
C LEU A 76 9.53 7.60 7.41
N VAL A 77 8.63 6.68 7.80
CA VAL A 77 7.70 6.02 6.88
C VAL A 77 6.26 6.40 7.22
N LEU A 78 5.59 7.03 6.26
CA LEU A 78 4.16 7.34 6.31
C LEU A 78 3.38 6.20 5.65
N ALA A 79 2.15 5.94 6.07
CA ALA A 79 1.22 5.10 5.30
C ALA A 79 -0.21 5.60 5.48
N ASP A 80 -1.10 5.25 4.55
CA ASP A 80 -2.52 5.57 4.67
C ASP A 80 -3.18 4.84 5.86
N ARG A 81 -4.33 5.36 6.32
CA ARG A 81 -5.15 4.81 7.40
C ARG A 81 -5.57 3.35 7.14
N GLY A 82 -5.60 2.89 5.88
CA GLY A 82 -5.85 1.47 5.56
C GLY A 82 -4.84 0.52 6.21
N PHE A 83 -3.61 0.99 6.47
CA PHE A 83 -2.54 0.24 7.11
C PHE A 83 -2.58 0.25 8.65
N TYR A 84 -3.63 0.80 9.27
CA TYR A 84 -3.74 0.80 10.73
C TYR A 84 -4.01 -0.62 11.26
N SER A 85 -2.94 -1.38 11.49
CA SER A 85 -2.92 -2.52 12.41
C SER A 85 -1.79 -2.29 13.40
N ARG A 86 -2.09 -2.49 14.69
CA ARG A 86 -1.12 -2.29 15.76
C ARG A 86 0.07 -3.24 15.60
N GLU A 87 -0.19 -4.44 15.11
CA GLU A 87 0.77 -5.53 14.95
C GLU A 87 1.80 -5.22 13.85
N PHE A 88 1.36 -4.75 12.67
CA PHE A 88 2.27 -4.38 11.59
C PHE A 88 3.25 -3.28 12.03
N TRP A 89 2.73 -2.23 12.69
CA TRP A 89 3.58 -1.15 13.16
C TRP A 89 4.47 -1.54 14.34
N GLN A 90 4.07 -2.52 15.15
CA GLN A 90 4.93 -3.10 16.18
C GLN A 90 6.09 -3.87 15.58
N GLU A 91 5.85 -4.69 14.57
CA GLU A 91 6.92 -5.37 13.84
C GLU A 91 7.87 -4.34 13.18
N ALA A 92 7.30 -3.35 12.51
CA ALA A 92 8.04 -2.30 11.83
C ALA A 92 8.93 -1.49 12.81
N THR A 93 8.42 -1.15 13.99
CA THR A 93 9.20 -0.46 15.04
C THR A 93 10.19 -1.39 15.77
N ALA A 94 9.85 -2.67 15.95
CA ALA A 94 10.73 -3.66 16.58
C ALA A 94 12.00 -3.93 15.76
N THR A 95 11.99 -3.67 14.45
CA THR A 95 13.22 -3.73 13.64
C THR A 95 14.26 -2.70 14.06
N GLY A 96 13.89 -1.68 14.86
CA GLY A 96 14.74 -0.54 15.19
C GLY A 96 14.97 0.40 14.00
N ARG A 97 14.26 0.19 12.89
CA ARG A 97 14.52 0.88 11.62
C ARG A 97 13.64 2.12 11.41
N ILE A 98 12.47 2.19 12.05
CA ILE A 98 11.48 3.25 11.83
C ILE A 98 11.37 4.16 13.06
N ALA A 99 11.51 5.46 12.85
CA ALA A 99 11.46 6.46 13.92
C ALA A 99 10.02 6.90 14.28
N VAL A 100 9.11 6.98 13.31
CA VAL A 100 7.68 7.30 13.53
C VAL A 100 6.84 6.65 12.42
N ALA A 101 5.73 6.04 12.81
CA ALA A 101 4.65 5.60 11.94
C ALA A 101 3.41 6.43 12.25
N GLY A 102 2.91 7.18 11.26
CA GLY A 102 1.72 8.01 11.42
C GLY A 102 0.79 7.82 10.23
N ALA A 103 -0.51 7.65 10.49
CA ALA A 103 -1.53 7.73 9.46
C ALA A 103 -1.80 9.21 9.15
N VAL A 104 -1.68 9.58 7.87
CA VAL A 104 -2.06 10.92 7.40
C VAL A 104 -3.46 10.80 6.80
N SER A 105 -4.46 11.43 7.44
CA SER A 105 -5.81 11.52 6.88
C SER A 105 -5.83 12.53 5.73
N THR A 106 -6.46 12.18 4.60
CA THR A 106 -6.74 13.06 3.45
C THR A 106 -7.52 14.35 3.80
N GLU A 107 -7.99 14.52 5.03
CA GLU A 107 -8.68 15.73 5.49
C GLU A 107 -7.77 16.97 5.56
N ILE A 108 -6.45 16.79 5.68
CA ILE A 108 -5.49 17.90 5.74
C ILE A 108 -5.28 18.56 4.37
N ALA A 109 -5.53 17.85 3.26
CA ALA A 109 -5.32 18.38 1.91
C ALA A 109 -6.51 19.19 1.35
N ARG A 110 -7.64 19.28 2.07
CA ARG A 110 -8.86 19.98 1.58
C ARG A 110 -9.12 21.35 2.23
N SER A 111 -8.32 21.78 3.21
CA SER A 111 -8.59 23.03 3.95
C SER A 111 -7.99 24.30 3.32
N HIS A 112 -7.39 24.23 2.13
CA HIS A 112 -6.86 25.41 1.44
C HIS A 112 -7.34 25.53 -0.01
N ARG A 113 -8.60 25.91 -0.18
CA ARG A 113 -9.04 26.65 -1.37
C ARG A 113 -9.34 28.09 -0.91
N PRO A 114 -8.60 29.11 -1.39
CA PRO A 114 -9.01 30.49 -1.18
C PRO A 114 -10.29 30.76 -1.99
N GLY A 115 -11.28 31.36 -1.32
CA GLY A 115 -12.46 31.93 -1.95
C GLY A 115 -12.17 33.29 -2.56
#